data_AF-M2QAF2-F1
#
_entry.id   AF-M2QAF2-F1
#
_cell.length_a   1.000
_cell.length_b   1.000
_cell.length_c   1.000
_cell.angle_alpha   90.00
_cell.angle_beta   90.00
_cell.angle_gamma   90.00
#
_symmetry.space_group_name_H-M   'P 1'
#
loop_
_entity.id
_entity.type
_entity.pdbx_description
1 polymer ?
#
loop_
_entity_poly.entity_id
_entity_poly.type
_entity_poly.pdbx_seq_one_letter_code
_entity_poly.pdbx_strand_id
1 'polypeptide(L)'
;MPRYAPNKLPSSVKKRYFELIRQGMKGAAAARVVGVSTSCGSLWLLDAGGMLIKDLGPVSPRFLDQDDRIAIADGLAAGMDKKTIDWHVHCYEQTADRVTTLCRMGSRRTRHRRSTS
;
A
#
# COMPACT_ATOMS: atom_id res chain seq x y z
N MET A 1 38.36 4.82 4.40
CA MET A 1 38.14 5.70 5.58
C MET A 1 36.81 6.43 5.41
N PRO A 2 35.86 6.39 6.36
CA PRO A 2 34.72 7.29 6.35
C PRO A 2 35.19 8.69 6.75
N ARG A 3 35.01 9.69 5.88
CA ARG A 3 35.57 11.05 6.02
C ARG A 3 34.66 12.03 6.77
N TYR A 4 33.56 11.56 7.34
CA TYR A 4 32.59 12.43 8.00
C TYR A 4 32.04 11.72 9.23
N ALA A 5 32.50 12.14 10.41
CA ALA A 5 31.93 11.68 11.66
C ALA A 5 30.52 12.30 11.79
N PRO A 6 29.45 11.49 11.89
CA PRO A 6 28.08 11.98 12.13
C PRO A 6 27.95 12.83 13.40
N ASN A 7 29.00 12.83 14.23
CA ASN A 7 29.05 13.39 15.58
C ASN A 7 29.78 14.74 15.69
N LYS A 8 30.11 15.43 14.58
CA LYS A 8 30.78 16.76 14.61
C LYS A 8 29.86 17.96 14.33
N LEU A 9 28.54 17.75 14.21
CA LEU A 9 27.62 18.86 14.09
C LEU A 9 27.29 19.45 15.47
N PRO A 10 27.17 20.78 15.59
CA PRO A 10 26.79 21.40 16.86
C PRO A 10 25.44 20.85 17.36
N SER A 11 25.34 20.61 18.66
CA SER A 11 24.11 20.13 19.29
C SER A 11 22.92 21.07 19.07
N SER A 12 23.18 22.36 18.87
CA SER A 12 22.18 23.37 18.51
C SER A 12 21.50 23.07 17.17
N VAL A 13 22.23 22.54 16.18
CA VAL A 13 21.69 22.17 14.86
C VAL A 13 20.77 20.96 15.00
N LYS A 14 21.20 19.93 15.74
CA LYS A 14 20.37 18.73 16.04
C LYS A 14 19.11 19.13 16.82
N LYS A 15 19.22 20.02 17.80
CA LYS A 15 18.07 20.53 18.57
C LYS A 15 17.09 21.28 17.67
N ARG A 16 17.58 22.20 16.83
CA ARG A 16 16.75 22.97 15.89
C ARG A 16 16.02 22.05 14.91
N TYR A 17 16.68 21.01 14.40
CA TYR A 17 16.06 20.01 13.54
C TYR A 17 14.84 19.37 14.21
N PHE A 18 14.97 18.89 15.46
CA PHE A 18 13.86 18.27 16.18
C PHE A 18 12.76 19.25 16.59
N GLU A 19 13.06 20.53 16.84
CA GLU A 19 12.03 21.56 17.03
C GLU A 19 11.13 21.70 15.80
N LEU A 20 11.74 21.72 14.61
CA LEU A 20 11.00 21.82 13.34
C LEU A 20 10.16 20.55 13.08
N ILE A 21 10.69 19.37 13.39
CA ILE A 21 9.93 18.11 13.35
C ILE A 21 8.71 18.17 14.29
N ARG A 22 8.88 18.67 15.52
CA ARG A 22 7.78 18.81 16.49
C ARG A 22 6.71 19.80 16.03
N GLN A 23 7.06 20.77 15.21
CA GLN A 23 6.11 21.68 14.56
C GLN A 23 5.38 21.03 13.37
N GLY A 24 5.64 19.75 13.07
CA GLY A 24 5.00 19.01 12.00
C GLY A 24 5.71 19.08 10.65
N MET A 25 6.92 19.66 10.57
CA MET A 25 7.68 19.63 9.32
C MET A 25 8.19 18.23 8.99
N LYS A 26 8.09 17.85 7.71
CA LYS A 26 8.69 16.63 7.18
C LYS A 26 10.21 16.68 7.35
N GLY A 27 10.83 15.55 7.75
CA GLY A 27 12.26 15.52 8.07
C GLY A 27 13.20 15.94 6.95
N ALA A 28 12.84 15.68 5.69
CA ALA A 28 13.61 16.18 4.54
C ALA A 28 13.53 17.71 4.38
N ALA A 29 12.42 18.34 4.77
CA ALA A 29 12.27 19.79 4.76
C ALA A 29 13.03 20.41 5.95
N ALA A 30 12.91 19.84 7.15
CA ALA A 30 13.65 20.27 8.33
C ALA A 30 15.18 20.20 8.10
N ALA A 31 15.68 19.13 7.47
CA ALA A 31 17.10 18.98 7.10
C ALA A 31 17.59 20.13 6.21
N ARG A 32 16.81 20.51 5.20
CA ARG A 32 17.11 21.65 4.32
C ARG A 32 17.15 22.96 5.07
N VAL A 33 16.21 23.18 6.00
CA VAL A 33 16.15 24.43 6.81
C VAL A 33 17.37 24.57 7.71
N VAL A 34 17.84 23.48 8.34
CA VAL A 34 19.03 23.52 9.21
C VAL A 34 20.35 23.38 8.46
N GLY A 35 20.33 23.22 7.13
CA GLY A 35 21.51 23.15 6.28
C GLY A 35 22.26 21.81 6.27
N VAL A 36 21.58 20.69 6.57
CA VAL A 36 22.17 19.34 6.49
C VAL A 36 21.58 18.54 5.34
N SER A 37 22.30 17.49 4.91
CA SER A 37 21.77 16.55 3.93
C SER A 37 20.54 15.80 4.48
N THR A 38 19.63 15.41 3.59
CA THR A 38 18.47 14.58 3.95
C THR A 38 18.91 13.28 4.64
N SER A 39 19.99 12.66 4.17
CA SER A 39 20.55 11.44 4.77
C SER A 39 21.02 11.66 6.22
N CYS A 40 21.62 12.81 6.52
CA CYS A 40 22.02 13.17 7.88
C CYS A 40 20.81 13.35 8.80
N GLY A 41 19.77 14.07 8.33
CA GLY A 41 18.52 14.22 9.07
C GLY A 41 17.82 12.88 9.34
N SER A 42 17.76 11.99 8.34
CA SER A 42 17.20 10.65 8.50
C SER A 42 17.95 9.81 9.53
N LEU A 43 19.30 9.89 9.54
CA LEU A 43 20.11 9.19 10.55
C LEU A 43 19.81 9.68 11.96
N TRP A 44 19.67 11.00 12.17
CA TRP A 44 19.28 11.53 13.48
C TRP A 44 17.90 11.05 13.92
N LEU A 45 16.95 10.94 12.98
CA LEU A 45 15.62 10.44 13.29
C LEU A 45 15.66 8.97 13.73
N LEU A 46 16.40 8.13 13.00
CA LEU A 46 16.58 6.70 13.33
C LEU A 46 17.31 6.50 14.66
N ASP A 47 18.38 7.27 14.91
CA ASP A 47 19.15 7.26 16.15
C ASP A 47 18.30 7.65 17.37
N ALA A 48 17.34 8.56 17.18
CA ALA A 48 16.38 8.96 18.22
C ALA A 48 15.21 7.96 18.40
N GLY A 49 15.20 6.84 17.68
CA GLY A 49 14.11 5.85 17.71
C GLY A 49 12.89 6.20 16.84
N GLY A 50 13.04 7.18 15.94
CA GLY A 50 11.98 7.58 15.02
C GLY A 50 11.78 6.56 13.90
N MET A 51 10.52 6.23 13.61
CA MET A 51 10.14 5.41 12.47
C MET A 51 9.85 6.29 11.25
N LEU A 52 10.60 6.09 10.16
CA LEU A 52 10.29 6.69 8.88
C LEU A 52 9.15 5.91 8.23
N ILE A 53 7.91 6.36 8.45
CA ILE A 53 6.76 5.85 7.71
C ILE A 53 6.95 6.29 6.26
N LYS A 54 7.25 5.32 5.39
CA LYS A 54 7.12 5.54 3.96
C LYS A 54 5.64 5.69 3.71
N ASP A 55 5.25 6.84 3.18
CA ASP A 55 3.92 7.05 2.63
C ASP A 55 3.82 6.14 1.39
N LEU A 56 3.44 4.89 1.63
CA LEU A 56 3.16 3.91 0.59
C LEU A 56 1.85 4.36 -0.01
N GLY A 57 1.93 5.21 -1.04
CA GLY A 57 0.78 5.55 -1.85
C GLY A 57 0.02 4.28 -2.28
N PRO A 58 -1.25 4.42 -2.70
CA PRO A 58 -2.07 3.28 -3.08
C PRO A 58 -1.32 2.38 -4.07
N VAL A 59 -1.45 1.05 -3.87
CA VAL A 59 -0.85 0.05 -4.76
C VAL A 59 -1.34 0.33 -6.17
N SER A 60 -0.41 0.37 -7.13
CA SER A 60 -0.77 0.62 -8.53
C SER A 60 -1.74 -0.46 -9.02
N PRO A 61 -2.78 -0.11 -9.80
CA PRO A 61 -3.74 -1.08 -10.36
C PRO A 61 -3.12 -2.16 -11.26
N ARG A 62 -1.84 -2.00 -11.64
CA ARG A 62 -1.09 -3.02 -12.37
C ARG A 62 -0.78 -4.26 -11.51
N PHE A 63 -0.82 -4.13 -10.19
CA PHE A 63 -0.51 -5.19 -9.25
C PHE A 63 -1.76 -5.59 -8.48
N LEU A 64 -1.78 -6.85 -8.05
CA LEU A 64 -2.83 -7.38 -7.18
C LEU A 64 -2.87 -6.58 -5.89
N ASP A 65 -4.06 -6.13 -5.52
CA ASP A 65 -4.27 -5.52 -4.23
C ASP A 65 -4.35 -6.57 -3.12
N GLN A 66 -4.70 -6.14 -1.91
CA GLN A 66 -4.84 -7.04 -0.77
C GLN A 66 -6.03 -8.00 -0.93
N ASP A 67 -7.15 -7.53 -1.49
CA ASP A 67 -8.39 -8.29 -1.61
C ASP A 67 -8.27 -9.31 -2.75
N ASP A 68 -7.62 -8.93 -3.86
CA ASP A 68 -7.27 -9.85 -4.95
C ASP A 68 -6.43 -11.02 -4.45
N ARG A 69 -5.43 -10.73 -3.60
CA ARG A 69 -4.56 -11.74 -3.01
C ARG A 69 -5.32 -12.67 -2.06
N ILE A 70 -6.28 -12.13 -1.31
CA ILE A 70 -7.14 -12.93 -0.43
C ILE A 70 -8.04 -13.84 -1.27
N ALA A 71 -8.69 -13.31 -2.31
CA ALA A 71 -9.55 -14.08 -3.21
C ALA A 71 -8.78 -15.22 -3.91
N ILE A 72 -7.53 -14.99 -4.32
CA ILE A 72 -6.66 -16.02 -4.87
C ILE A 72 -6.35 -17.08 -3.82
N ALA A 73 -5.97 -16.68 -2.60
CA ALA A 73 -5.64 -17.61 -1.53
C ALA A 73 -6.84 -18.49 -1.14
N ASP A 74 -8.02 -17.89 -0.98
CA ASP A 74 -9.25 -18.59 -0.64
C ASP A 74 -9.67 -19.55 -1.76
N GLY A 75 -9.58 -19.10 -3.02
CA GLY A 75 -9.89 -19.94 -4.18
C GLY A 75 -8.96 -21.14 -4.30
N LEU A 76 -7.65 -20.95 -4.03
CA LEU A 76 -6.68 -22.04 -3.99
C LEU A 76 -6.96 -23.01 -2.83
N ALA A 77 -7.28 -22.49 -1.64
CA ALA A 77 -7.62 -23.30 -0.47
C ALA A 77 -8.90 -24.13 -0.68
N ALA A 78 -9.86 -23.59 -1.43
CA ALA A 78 -11.09 -24.27 -1.82
C ALA A 78 -10.92 -25.26 -2.98
N GLY A 79 -9.70 -25.39 -3.54
CA GLY A 79 -9.42 -26.31 -4.65
C GLY A 79 -10.03 -25.88 -5.98
N MET A 80 -10.33 -24.59 -6.16
CA MET A 80 -10.89 -24.06 -7.41
C MET A 80 -9.85 -24.07 -8.54
N ASP A 81 -10.33 -24.19 -9.77
CA ASP A 81 -9.47 -24.05 -10.93
C ASP A 81 -9.07 -22.56 -11.15
N LYS A 82 -7.91 -22.35 -11.77
CA LYS A 82 -7.34 -21.02 -11.98
C LYS A 82 -8.26 -20.07 -12.74
N LYS A 83 -9.10 -20.56 -13.65
CA LYS A 83 -10.01 -19.73 -14.45
C LYS A 83 -11.18 -19.24 -13.60
N THR A 84 -11.68 -20.07 -12.69
CA THR A 84 -12.69 -19.67 -11.70
C THR A 84 -12.14 -18.63 -10.73
N ILE A 85 -10.90 -18.81 -10.26
CA ILE A 85 -10.24 -17.82 -9.39
C ILE A 85 -10.04 -16.48 -10.11
N ASP A 86 -9.56 -16.52 -11.36
CA ASP A 86 -9.36 -15.31 -12.20
C ASP A 86 -10.68 -14.53 -12.40
N TRP A 87 -11.78 -15.24 -12.64
CA TRP A 87 -13.10 -14.63 -12.72
C TRP A 87 -13.51 -13.94 -11.41
N HIS A 88 -13.26 -14.56 -10.25
CA HIS A 88 -13.59 -13.99 -8.95
C HIS A 88 -12.79 -12.71 -8.65
N VAL A 89 -11.51 -12.69 -9.01
CA VAL A 89 -10.62 -11.53 -8.83
C VAL A 89 -11.05 -10.37 -9.75
N HIS A 90 -11.21 -10.62 -11.05
CA HIS A 90 -11.48 -9.56 -12.01
C HIS A 90 -12.95 -9.07 -12.03
N CYS A 91 -13.91 -9.87 -11.55
CA CYS A 91 -15.28 -9.38 -11.38
C CYS A 91 -15.45 -8.42 -10.20
N TYR A 92 -14.57 -8.44 -9.20
CA TYR A 92 -14.58 -7.47 -8.10
C TYR A 92 -14.20 -6.06 -8.59
N GLU A 93 -13.32 -5.96 -9.58
CA GLU A 93 -12.89 -4.69 -10.21
C GLU A 93 -14.03 -3.97 -10.97
N GLN A 94 -15.11 -4.69 -11.33
CA GLN A 94 -16.23 -4.14 -12.12
C GLN A 94 -17.51 -3.86 -11.30
N THR A 95 -17.50 -4.03 -9.98
CA THR A 95 -18.73 -4.16 -9.17
C THR A 95 -18.92 -3.10 -8.06
N ALA A 96 -18.70 -1.82 -8.37
CA ALA A 96 -19.41 -0.74 -7.68
C ALA A 96 -20.59 -0.18 -8.51
N ASP A 97 -20.44 -0.04 -9.84
CA ASP A 97 -21.46 0.64 -10.67
C ASP A 97 -22.42 -0.29 -11.44
N ARG A 98 -22.22 -1.61 -11.43
CA ARG A 98 -22.99 -2.56 -12.28
C ARG A 98 -23.74 -3.68 -11.57
N VAL A 99 -23.61 -3.83 -10.25
CA VAL A 99 -24.23 -4.93 -9.46
C VAL A 99 -25.76 -4.94 -9.57
N THR A 100 -26.38 -3.78 -9.79
CA THR A 100 -27.85 -3.65 -9.87
C THR A 100 -28.44 -4.23 -11.17
N THR A 101 -27.67 -4.38 -12.25
CA THR A 101 -28.23 -4.69 -13.57
C THR A 101 -28.10 -6.17 -13.95
N LEU A 102 -27.08 -6.89 -13.46
CA LEU A 102 -26.82 -8.28 -13.89
C LEU A 102 -27.48 -9.35 -13.03
N CYS A 103 -27.87 -9.06 -11.78
CA CYS A 103 -28.61 -10.01 -10.93
C CYS A 103 -29.99 -10.39 -11.50
N ARG A 104 -30.53 -9.64 -12.49
CA ARG A 104 -31.83 -9.92 -13.12
C ARG A 104 -31.77 -10.90 -14.31
N MET A 105 -30.58 -11.18 -14.87
CA MET A 105 -30.45 -11.99 -16.10
C MET A 105 -29.96 -13.43 -15.89
N GLY A 106 -29.33 -13.74 -14.75
CA GLY A 106 -28.81 -15.08 -14.46
C GLY A 106 -29.86 -16.15 -14.12
N SER A 107 -31.08 -15.76 -13.73
CA SER A 107 -32.07 -16.71 -13.17
C SER A 107 -32.99 -17.39 -14.20
N ARG A 108 -32.81 -17.15 -15.51
CA ARG A 108 -33.68 -17.74 -16.57
C ARG A 108 -33.11 -18.95 -17.31
N ARG A 109 -31.86 -19.36 -17.08
CA ARG A 109 -31.20 -20.38 -17.93
C ARG A 109 -31.15 -21.81 -17.39
N THR A 110 -31.67 -22.09 -16.19
CA THR A 110 -31.59 -23.42 -15.55
C THR A 110 -32.94 -24.15 -15.44
N ARG A 111 -33.96 -23.78 -16.22
CA ARG A 111 -35.29 -24.41 -16.15
C ARG A 111 -35.83 -24.91 -17.50
N HIS A 112 -34.99 -25.45 -18.37
CA HIS A 112 -35.50 -26.19 -19.54
C HIS A 112 -34.48 -27.19 -20.12
N ARG A 113 -34.55 -28.43 -19.62
CA ARG A 113 -34.37 -29.71 -20.35
C ARG A 113 -34.14 -30.86 -19.37
N ARG A 114 -35.20 -31.22 -18.64
CA ARG A 114 -35.47 -32.59 -18.20
C ARG A 114 -36.88 -32.91 -18.69
N SER A 115 -37.00 -33.47 -19.89
CA SER A 115 -38.23 -34.09 -20.41
C SER A 115 -38.03 -34.58 -21.86
N THR A 116 -37.70 -35.85 -22.01
CA THR A 116 -37.99 -36.78 -23.13
C THR A 116 -37.33 -38.10 -22.69
N SER A 117 -38.08 -39.01 -22.06
CA SER A 117 -38.69 -40.20 -22.68
C SER A 117 -37.67 -41.14 -23.30
#